data_AF-A0A7Y3MPP3-F1
#
_entry.id   AF-A0A7Y3MPP3-F1
#
_cell.length_a   1.000
_cell.length_b   1.000
_cell.length_c   1.000
_cell.angle_alpha   90.00
_cell.angle_beta   90.00
_cell.angle_gamma   90.00
#
_symmetry.space_group_name_H-M   'P 1'
#
loop_
_entity.id
_entity.type
_entity.pdbx_description
1 polymer ?
#
loop_
_entity_poly.entity_id
_entity_poly.type
_entity_poly.pdbx_seq_one_letter_code
_entity_poly.pdbx_strand_id
1 'polypeptide(L)' 'EVGEVARIIARRYGEQSEKESDKDKDLGEELADVIFVVLCLANQTGVDLEKAFAKKMSLKAKRDHDRHHGNEKLK' A
#
# COMPACT_ATOMS: atom_id res chain seq x y z
N GLU A 1 11.16 4.52 -2.51
CA GLU A 1 9.91 4.13 -1.80
C GLU A 1 9.05 3.15 -2.60
N VAL A 2 8.18 3.57 -3.54
CA VAL A 2 7.30 2.59 -4.22
C VAL A 2 8.04 1.52 -5.04
N GLY A 3 9.21 1.85 -5.58
CA GLY A 3 10.09 0.88 -6.27
C GLY A 3 10.79 -0.10 -5.32
N GLU A 4 11.10 0.35 -4.11
CA GLU A 4 11.67 -0.49 -3.03
C GLU A 4 10.62 -1.52 -2.58
N VAL A 5 9.41 -1.05 -2.29
CA VAL A 5 8.24 -1.91 -1.97
C VAL A 5 8.00 -2.92 -3.08
N ALA A 6 7.93 -2.47 -4.34
CA ALA A 6 7.69 -3.35 -5.48
C ALA A 6 8.78 -4.43 -5.61
N ARG A 7 10.05 -4.07 -5.37
CA ARG A 7 11.17 -5.02 -5.38
C ARG A 7 11.05 -6.08 -4.29
N ILE A 8 10.68 -5.70 -3.07
CA ILE A 8 10.49 -6.66 -1.96
C ILE A 8 9.32 -7.59 -2.28
N ILE A 9 8.19 -7.05 -2.75
CA ILE A 9 7.01 -7.84 -3.11
C ILE A 9 7.33 -8.85 -4.20
N ALA A 10 7.99 -8.42 -5.28
CA ALA A 10 8.31 -9.29 -6.41
C ALA A 10 9.22 -10.47 -6.04
N ARG A 11 10.06 -10.31 -5.02
CA ARG A 11 11.02 -11.33 -4.58
C ARG A 11 10.49 -12.24 -3.47
N ARG A 12 9.78 -11.68 -2.49
CA ARG A 12 9.25 -12.45 -1.35
C ARG A 12 7.94 -13.15 -1.65
N TYR A 13 7.10 -12.52 -2.47
CA TYR A 13 5.73 -12.99 -2.73
C TYR A 13 5.47 -13.19 -4.24
N GLY A 14 6.46 -12.90 -5.09
CA GLY A 14 6.40 -13.09 -6.53
C GLY A 14 7.35 -14.18 -7.01
N GLU A 15 7.64 -14.18 -8.30
CA GLU A 15 8.42 -15.23 -8.97
C GLU A 15 9.93 -14.94 -9.03
N GLN A 16 10.38 -13.76 -8.54
CA GLN A 16 11.80 -13.42 -8.58
C GLN A 16 12.57 -14.11 -7.47
N SER A 17 13.78 -14.60 -7.78
CA SER A 17 14.67 -15.17 -6.77
C SER A 17 15.09 -14.13 -5.71
N GLU A 18 15.13 -14.57 -4.46
CA GLU A 18 15.72 -13.78 -3.39
C GLU A 18 17.22 -13.54 -3.63
N LYS A 19 17.72 -12.39 -3.19
CA LYS A 19 19.16 -12.12 -3.07
C LYS A 19 19.48 -11.86 -1.62
N GLU A 20 20.65 -12.31 -1.19
CA GLU A 20 21.10 -12.16 0.20
C GLU A 20 21.14 -10.71 0.67
N SER A 21 21.49 -9.78 -0.22
CA SER A 21 21.47 -8.34 0.06
C SER A 21 20.09 -7.74 0.32
N ASP A 22 19.01 -8.46 0.00
CA ASP A 22 17.63 -7.98 0.16
C ASP A 22 16.90 -8.71 1.30
N LYS A 23 17.54 -9.68 1.98
CA LYS A 23 16.94 -10.42 3.11
C LYS A 23 16.67 -9.54 4.31
N ASP A 24 17.57 -8.59 4.58
CA ASP A 24 17.47 -7.70 5.74
C ASP A 24 16.52 -6.50 5.52
N LYS A 25 15.93 -6.36 4.32
CA LYS A 25 15.03 -5.23 4.03
C LYS A 25 13.67 -5.43 4.66
N ASP A 26 13.22 -4.51 5.50
CA ASP A 26 11.90 -4.63 6.13
C ASP A 26 10.81 -4.05 5.21
N LEU A 27 9.76 -4.83 4.93
CA LEU A 27 8.66 -4.36 4.08
C LEU A 27 7.85 -3.24 4.76
N GLY A 28 7.72 -3.31 6.09
CA GLY A 28 7.03 -2.31 6.89
C GLY A 28 7.73 -0.95 6.85
N GLU A 29 9.07 -0.93 6.95
CA GLU A 29 9.86 0.30 6.81
C GLU A 29 9.66 0.96 5.44
N GLU A 30 9.76 0.21 4.34
CA GLU A 30 9.55 0.75 3.00
C GLU A 30 8.11 1.25 2.76
N LEU A 31 7.13 0.58 3.38
CA LEU A 31 5.73 1.05 3.35
C LEU A 31 5.55 2.33 4.17
N ALA A 32 6.25 2.47 5.30
CA ALA A 32 6.24 3.69 6.10
C ALA A 32 6.83 4.87 5.31
N ASP A 33 7.91 4.64 4.56
CA ASP A 33 8.53 5.67 3.70
C ASP A 33 7.58 6.12 2.58
N VAL A 34 6.82 5.20 1.96
CA VAL A 34 5.76 5.57 1.01
C VAL A 34 4.71 6.47 1.66
N ILE A 35 4.24 6.12 2.86
CA ILE A 35 3.24 6.92 3.58
C ILE A 35 3.81 8.30 3.92
N PHE A 36 5.07 8.36 4.37
CA PHE A 36 5.75 9.61 4.69
C PHE A 36 5.82 10.55 3.48
N VAL A 37 6.26 10.06 2.33
CA VAL A 37 6.31 10.87 1.09
C VAL A 37 4.92 11.35 0.69
N VAL A 38 3.89 10.50 0.81
CA VAL A 38 2.50 10.89 0.51
C VAL A 38 2.00 12.00 1.45
N LEU A 39 2.32 11.92 2.75
CA LEU A 39 2.01 12.98 3.72
C LEU A 39 2.72 14.30 3.36
N CYS A 40 4.01 14.24 3.01
CA CYS A 40 4.76 15.42 2.56
C CYS A 40 4.11 16.08 1.33
N LEU A 41 3.74 15.28 0.33
CA LEU A 41 3.08 15.77 -0.88
C LEU A 41 1.72 16.40 -0.57
N ALA A 42 0.92 15.78 0.30
CA ALA A 42 -0.38 16.32 0.70
C ALA A 42 -0.22 17.69 1.39
N ASN A 43 0.73 17.80 2.33
CA ASN A 43 1.04 19.04 3.02
C ASN A 43 1.52 20.13 2.05
N GLN A 44 2.42 19.79 1.13
CA GLN A 44 2.96 20.74 0.15
C GLN A 44 1.90 21.24 -0.84
N THR A 45 0.93 20.41 -1.18
CA THR A 45 -0.11 20.72 -2.18
C THR A 45 -1.40 21.25 -1.57
N GLY A 46 -1.48 21.34 -0.23
CA GLY A 46 -2.69 21.76 0.48
C GLY A 46 -3.84 20.75 0.42
N VAL A 47 -3.55 19.47 0.16
CA VAL A 47 -4.55 18.41 0.13
C VAL A 47 -4.84 17.95 1.55
N ASP A 48 -6.11 18.05 1.94
CA ASP A 48 -6.64 17.41 3.15
C ASP A 48 -6.75 15.90 2.92
N LEU A 49 -5.68 15.18 3.30
CA LEU A 49 -5.56 13.74 3.07
C LEU A 49 -6.57 12.94 3.88
N GLU A 50 -6.89 13.37 5.11
CA GLU A 50 -7.87 12.72 5.98
C GLU A 50 -9.26 12.75 5.33
N LYS A 51 -9.72 13.93 4.92
CA LYS A 51 -11.00 14.10 4.24
C LYS A 51 -11.07 13.32 2.93
N ALA A 52 -10.01 13.36 2.13
CA ALA A 52 -9.91 12.60 0.88
C ALA A 52 -9.99 11.09 1.13
N PHE A 53 -9.26 10.59 2.13
CA PHE A 53 -9.25 9.19 2.53
C PHE A 53 -10.62 8.74 3.02
N ALA A 54 -11.24 9.46 3.96
CA ALA A 54 -12.57 9.15 4.50
C ALA A 54 -13.64 9.08 3.41
N LYS A 55 -13.66 10.06 2.49
CA LYS A 55 -14.56 10.04 1.32
C LYS A 55 -14.35 8.80 0.47
N LYS A 56 -13.09 8.42 0.20
CA LYS A 56 -12.78 7.24 -0.61
C LYS A 56 -13.17 5.94 0.08
N MET A 57 -12.96 5.83 1.39
CA MET A 57 -13.38 4.66 2.17
C MET A 57 -14.90 4.49 2.17
N SER A 58 -15.67 5.58 2.35
CA SER A 58 -17.13 5.52 2.25
C SER A 58 -17.61 5.02 0.88
N LEU A 59 -17.00 5.49 -0.21
CA LEU A 59 -17.32 5.03 -1.56
C LEU A 59 -16.95 3.55 -1.78
N LYS A 60 -15.78 3.12 -1.28
CA LYS A 60 -15.37 1.72 -1.36
C LYS A 60 -16.30 0.82 -0.56
N ALA A 61 -16.65 1.19 0.67
CA ALA A 61 -17.58 0.41 1.51
C ALA A 61 -18.94 0.21 0.83
N LYS A 62 -19.49 1.25 0.20
CA LYS A 62 -20.75 1.14 -0.56
C LYS A 62 -20.61 0.26 -1.80
N ARG A 63 -19.55 0.46 -2.60
CA ARG A 63 -19.32 -0.31 -3.83
C ARG A 63 -19.02 -1.79 -3.55
N ASP A 64 -18.25 -2.03 -2.51
CA ASP A 64 -17.72 -3.35 -2.18
C ASP A 64 -18.62 -4.10 -1.20
N HIS A 65 -19.74 -3.51 -0.78
CA HIS A 65 -20.75 -4.12 0.09
C HIS A 65 -21.12 -5.52 -0.39
N ASP A 66 -21.43 -5.71 -1.68
CA ASP A 66 -21.80 -7.04 -2.20
C ASP A 66 -20.65 -7.76 -2.91
N ARG A 67 -19.54 -7.07 -3.19
CA ARG A 67 -18.51 -7.55 -4.13
C ARG A 67 -17.53 -8.56 -3.54
N HIS A 68 -17.30 -8.52 -2.22
CA HIS A 68 -16.30 -9.37 -1.56
C HIS A 68 -16.90 -10.47 -0.68
N HIS A 69 -18.23 -10.48 -0.47
CA HIS A 69 -18.90 -11.49 0.36
C HIS A 69 -18.65 -12.94 -0.12
N GLY A 70 -18.40 -13.15 -1.41
CA GLY A 70 -18.10 -14.45 -2.00
C GLY A 70 -16.62 -14.72 -2.32
N ASN A 71 -15.69 -13.83 -1.95
CA ASN A 71 -14.28 -13.99 -2.32
C ASN A 71 -13.52 -14.83 -1.30
N GLU A 72 -13.25 -16.10 -1.63
CA GLU A 72 -12.51 -17.03 -0.76
C GLU A 72 -11.08 -16.58 -0.45
N LYS A 73 -10.47 -15.72 -1.28
CA LYS A 73 -9.14 -15.16 -1.04
C LYS A 73 -9.11 -14.09 0.06
N LEU A 74 -10.28 -13.61 0.50
CA LEU A 74 -10.45 -12.56 1.51
C LEU A 74 -11.05 -13.09 2.83
N LYS A 75 -11.14 -14.42 2.98
CA LYS A 75 -11.48 -15.09 4.25
C LYS A 75 -10.25 -15.32 5.11
#